data_AF-U6SKY4-F1
#
_entry.id   AF-U6SKY4-F1
#
_cell.length_a   1.000
_cell.length_b   1.000
_cell.length_c   1.000
_cell.angle_alpha   90.00
_cell.angle_beta   90.00
_cell.angle_gamma   90.00
#
_symmetry.space_group_name_H-M   'P 1'
#
loop_
_entity.id
_entity.type
_entity.pdbx_description
1 polymer ?
#
loop_
_entity_poly.entity_id
_entity_poly.type
_entity_poly.pdbx_seq_one_letter_code
_entity_poly.pdbx_strand_id
1 'polypeptide(L)'
;MSLTNRRKQFLEELVHIYAKTNEPIHYSEIAKTIGVSKWTAYDILKELEKHQFLEKTYSVNPNETGRSLVVFVPTEKSKDMFLKERVHITSEDEWTGIKENVLAFIHQTKSLDNQITPLLERMPHAPYKIEVCAQFLGVLLVYLNNQGSNVQHLTLNMLNISKNPAIQLSTFVGAVTGMIIESASETISPEMVELLRQFTHALEELKEEELIYLIHLLEDLRA
;
A
#
# COMPACT_ATOMS: atom_id res chain seq x y z
N MET A 1 -20.03 -4.91 -18.60
CA MET A 1 -20.99 -5.39 -17.58
C MET A 1 -20.67 -4.67 -16.28
N SER A 2 -21.67 -4.14 -15.58
CA SER A 2 -21.47 -3.62 -14.23
C SER A 2 -21.34 -4.77 -13.24
N LEU A 3 -20.41 -4.65 -12.27
CA LEU A 3 -20.35 -5.56 -11.14
C LEU A 3 -21.65 -5.42 -10.33
N THR A 4 -22.31 -6.54 -10.05
CA THR A 4 -23.45 -6.52 -9.11
C THR A 4 -22.91 -6.32 -7.68
N ASN A 5 -23.74 -5.78 -6.78
CA ASN A 5 -23.35 -5.59 -5.37
C ASN A 5 -22.82 -6.88 -4.73
N ARG A 6 -23.42 -8.03 -5.09
CA ARG A 6 -22.97 -9.32 -4.59
C ARG A 6 -21.59 -9.71 -5.14
N ARG A 7 -21.31 -9.50 -6.42
CA ARG A 7 -19.98 -9.78 -6.99
C ARG A 7 -18.93 -8.81 -6.46
N LYS A 8 -19.29 -7.55 -6.24
CA LYS A 8 -18.44 -6.53 -5.59
C LYS A 8 -18.01 -7.01 -4.20
N GLN A 9 -18.95 -7.50 -3.39
CA GLN A 9 -18.66 -8.05 -2.05
C GLN A 9 -17.67 -9.23 -2.07
N PHE A 10 -17.80 -10.15 -3.03
CA PHE A 10 -16.85 -11.28 -3.15
C PHE A 10 -15.47 -10.83 -3.58
N LEU A 11 -15.40 -9.87 -4.49
CA LEU A 11 -14.14 -9.34 -5.00
C LEU A 11 -13.41 -8.50 -3.93
N GLU A 12 -14.15 -7.69 -3.17
CA GLU A 12 -13.64 -6.92 -2.03
C GLU A 12 -13.05 -7.82 -0.95
N GLU A 13 -13.79 -8.85 -0.52
CA GLU A 13 -13.32 -9.78 0.49
C GLU A 13 -12.06 -10.53 0.04
N LEU A 14 -12.01 -10.94 -1.24
CA LEU A 14 -10.83 -11.60 -1.78
C LEU A 14 -9.62 -10.68 -1.83
N VAL A 15 -9.78 -9.45 -2.31
CA VAL A 15 -8.68 -8.46 -2.31
C VAL A 15 -8.19 -8.19 -0.88
N HIS A 16 -9.10 -8.09 0.08
CA HIS A 16 -8.76 -7.87 1.49
C HIS A 16 -7.99 -9.03 2.13
N ILE A 17 -8.42 -10.27 1.91
CA ILE A 17 -7.70 -11.46 2.40
C ILE A 17 -6.33 -11.57 1.73
N TYR A 18 -6.26 -11.29 0.42
CA TYR A 18 -5.01 -11.38 -0.34
C TYR A 18 -4.02 -10.32 0.12
N ALA A 19 -4.48 -9.09 0.38
CA ALA A 19 -3.64 -8.02 0.90
C ALA A 19 -3.03 -8.33 2.28
N LYS A 20 -3.70 -9.15 3.10
CA LYS A 20 -3.22 -9.54 4.44
C LYS A 20 -2.25 -10.72 4.43
N THR A 21 -2.44 -11.66 3.52
CA THR A 21 -1.71 -12.94 3.51
C THR A 21 -0.64 -13.00 2.43
N ASN A 22 -0.82 -12.22 1.36
CA ASN A 22 -0.07 -12.32 0.11
C ASN A 22 -0.06 -13.75 -0.49
N GLU A 23 -1.08 -14.55 -0.18
CA GLU A 23 -1.20 -15.94 -0.60
C GLU A 23 -2.42 -16.17 -1.53
N PRO A 24 -2.35 -17.10 -2.50
CA PRO A 24 -3.49 -17.49 -3.33
C PRO A 24 -4.64 -18.08 -2.50
N ILE A 25 -5.86 -17.58 -2.71
CA ILE A 25 -6.99 -17.87 -1.83
C ILE A 25 -7.84 -19.01 -2.37
N HIS A 26 -8.15 -19.99 -1.52
CA HIS A 26 -9.10 -21.04 -1.88
C HIS A 26 -10.56 -20.54 -1.71
N TYR A 27 -11.44 -20.88 -2.65
CA TYR A 27 -12.83 -20.40 -2.66
C TYR A 27 -13.62 -20.75 -1.38
N SER A 28 -13.21 -21.79 -0.64
CA SER A 28 -13.85 -22.16 0.62
C SER A 28 -13.64 -21.14 1.74
N GLU A 29 -12.54 -20.40 1.71
CA GLU A 29 -12.24 -19.36 2.69
C GLU A 29 -13.21 -18.19 2.51
N ILE A 30 -13.36 -17.71 1.27
CA ILE A 30 -14.35 -16.69 0.89
C ILE A 30 -15.78 -17.14 1.24
N ALA A 31 -16.10 -18.41 0.98
CA ALA A 31 -17.41 -18.97 1.30
C ALA A 31 -17.72 -18.88 2.81
N LYS A 32 -16.72 -19.18 3.64
CA LYS A 32 -16.84 -19.13 5.10
C LYS A 32 -17.01 -17.71 5.60
N THR A 33 -16.25 -16.75 5.08
CA THR A 33 -16.32 -15.34 5.52
C THR A 33 -17.63 -14.67 5.11
N ILE A 34 -18.09 -14.90 3.88
CA ILE A 34 -19.33 -14.29 3.36
C ILE A 34 -20.59 -15.05 3.82
N GLY A 35 -20.45 -16.25 4.37
CA GLY A 35 -21.57 -17.06 4.85
C GLY A 35 -22.38 -17.69 3.72
N VAL A 36 -21.72 -18.23 2.69
CA VAL A 36 -22.36 -18.93 1.57
C VAL A 36 -21.85 -20.36 1.41
N SER A 37 -22.52 -21.14 0.56
CA SER A 37 -22.02 -22.45 0.17
C SER A 37 -20.71 -22.36 -0.63
N LYS A 38 -19.88 -23.41 -0.54
CA LYS A 38 -18.65 -23.56 -1.34
C LYS A 38 -18.92 -23.49 -2.85
N TRP A 39 -20.04 -24.06 -3.30
CA TRP A 39 -20.47 -24.02 -4.71
C TRP A 39 -20.78 -22.59 -5.16
N THR A 40 -21.55 -21.85 -4.36
CA THR A 40 -21.89 -20.44 -4.65
C THR A 40 -20.64 -19.58 -4.76
N ALA A 41 -19.67 -19.76 -3.85
CA ALA A 41 -18.41 -19.03 -3.92
C ALA A 41 -17.61 -19.37 -5.18
N TYR A 42 -17.50 -20.66 -5.51
CA TYR A 42 -16.81 -21.10 -6.72
C TYR A 42 -17.41 -20.50 -7.99
N ASP A 43 -18.74 -20.52 -8.13
CA ASP A 43 -19.43 -19.99 -9.32
C ASP A 43 -19.21 -18.48 -9.47
N ILE A 44 -19.30 -17.72 -8.36
CA ILE A 44 -19.09 -16.27 -8.38
C ILE A 44 -17.63 -15.93 -8.70
N LEU A 45 -16.66 -16.61 -8.10
CA LEU A 45 -15.23 -16.36 -8.35
C LEU A 45 -14.84 -16.73 -9.78
N LYS A 46 -15.40 -17.81 -10.33
CA LYS A 46 -15.21 -18.18 -11.74
C LYS A 46 -15.78 -17.13 -12.69
N GLU A 47 -16.90 -16.51 -12.34
CA GLU A 47 -17.46 -15.42 -13.14
C GLU A 47 -16.59 -14.15 -13.07
N LEU A 48 -16.07 -13.82 -11.89
CA LEU A 48 -15.12 -12.72 -11.70
C LEU A 48 -13.82 -12.95 -12.50
N GLU A 49 -13.32 -14.18 -12.53
CA GLU A 49 -12.16 -14.59 -13.34
C GLU A 49 -12.41 -14.41 -14.84
N LYS A 50 -13.57 -14.85 -15.35
CA LYS A 50 -13.96 -14.63 -16.75
C LYS A 50 -13.95 -13.15 -17.16
N HIS A 51 -14.18 -12.26 -16.20
CA HIS A 51 -14.17 -10.81 -16.40
C HIS A 51 -12.82 -10.14 -16.07
N GLN A 52 -11.76 -10.94 -15.94
CA GLN A 52 -10.38 -10.51 -15.67
C GLN A 52 -10.21 -9.74 -14.36
N PHE A 53 -11.10 -9.96 -13.40
CA PHE A 53 -10.93 -9.44 -12.05
C PHE A 53 -10.08 -10.38 -11.19
N LEU A 54 -10.07 -11.67 -11.50
CA LEU A 54 -9.29 -12.67 -10.79
C LEU A 54 -8.49 -13.50 -11.80
N GLU A 55 -7.38 -14.04 -11.32
CA GLU A 55 -6.65 -15.10 -12.00
C GLU A 55 -6.84 -16.41 -11.24
N LYS A 56 -7.14 -17.48 -11.98
CA LYS A 56 -7.25 -18.82 -11.43
C LYS A 56 -5.89 -19.52 -11.53
N THR A 57 -5.40 -19.99 -10.39
CA THR A 57 -4.13 -20.72 -10.25
C THR A 57 -4.37 -22.06 -9.54
N TYR A 58 -3.34 -22.91 -9.56
CA TYR A 58 -3.34 -24.22 -8.91
C TYR A 58 -2.22 -24.30 -7.88
N SER A 59 -2.58 -24.53 -6.62
CA SER A 59 -1.60 -24.77 -5.55
C SER A 59 -1.50 -26.27 -5.24
N VAL A 60 -0.29 -26.72 -4.89
CA VAL A 60 -0.04 -28.10 -4.47
C VAL A 60 -0.40 -28.22 -2.99
N ASN A 61 -1.29 -29.13 -2.65
CA ASN A 61 -1.66 -29.38 -1.25
C ASN A 61 -0.51 -30.11 -0.52
N PRO A 62 0.08 -29.54 0.55
CA PRO A 62 1.12 -30.24 1.32
C PRO A 62 0.60 -31.45 2.10
N ASN A 63 -0.72 -31.52 2.38
CA ASN A 63 -1.34 -32.57 3.18
C ASN A 63 -1.98 -33.71 2.36
N GLU A 64 -2.11 -33.58 1.04
CA GLU A 64 -2.66 -34.63 0.17
C GLU A 64 -1.82 -34.76 -1.10
N THR A 65 -1.17 -35.91 -1.28
CA THR A 65 -0.38 -36.19 -2.47
C THR A 65 -1.30 -36.29 -3.70
N GLY A 66 -1.15 -35.37 -4.66
CA GLY A 66 -1.67 -35.52 -6.02
C GLY A 66 -2.98 -34.81 -6.39
N ARG A 67 -3.55 -33.95 -5.53
CA ARG A 67 -4.71 -33.11 -5.90
C ARG A 67 -4.35 -31.63 -5.84
N SER A 68 -4.28 -30.99 -7.00
CA SER A 68 -4.13 -29.54 -7.09
C SER A 68 -5.39 -28.85 -6.58
N LEU A 69 -5.22 -27.85 -5.72
CA LEU A 69 -6.31 -27.02 -5.22
C LEU A 69 -6.53 -25.83 -6.16
N VAL A 70 -7.79 -25.50 -6.43
CA VAL A 70 -8.13 -24.31 -7.21
C VAL A 70 -8.09 -23.09 -6.31
N VAL A 71 -7.18 -22.17 -6.62
CA VAL A 71 -7.00 -20.92 -5.89
C VAL A 71 -7.16 -19.72 -6.81
N PHE A 72 -7.46 -18.57 -6.23
CA PHE A 72 -7.69 -17.32 -6.94
C PHE A 72 -6.78 -16.22 -6.40
N VAL A 73 -6.31 -15.37 -7.30
CA VAL A 73 -5.48 -14.20 -7.02
C VAL A 73 -6.14 -12.97 -7.66
N PRO A 74 -6.21 -11.81 -6.99
CA PRO A 74 -6.76 -10.61 -7.60
C PRO A 74 -5.81 -10.07 -8.68
N THR A 75 -6.37 -9.66 -9.82
CA THR A 75 -5.61 -8.90 -10.83
C THR A 75 -5.35 -7.48 -10.36
N GLU A 76 -4.39 -6.79 -10.97
CA GLU A 76 -4.10 -5.37 -10.67
C GLU A 76 -5.36 -4.50 -10.77
N LYS A 77 -6.17 -4.71 -11.82
CA LYS A 77 -7.47 -4.05 -12.00
C LYS A 77 -8.39 -4.17 -10.78
N SER A 78 -8.40 -5.33 -10.13
CA SER A 78 -9.21 -5.57 -8.94
C SER A 78 -8.57 -5.02 -7.70
N LYS A 79 -7.24 -5.13 -7.58
CA LYS A 79 -6.52 -4.46 -6.52
C LYS A 79 -6.83 -2.97 -6.59
N ASP A 80 -6.73 -2.31 -7.74
CA ASP A 80 -7.04 -0.89 -7.90
C ASP A 80 -8.50 -0.53 -7.58
N MET A 81 -9.43 -1.48 -7.77
CA MET A 81 -10.85 -1.28 -7.48
C MET A 81 -11.20 -1.33 -5.98
N PHE A 82 -10.36 -1.99 -5.17
CA PHE A 82 -10.63 -2.25 -3.73
C PHE A 82 -9.46 -1.94 -2.79
N LEU A 83 -8.28 -1.62 -3.32
CA LEU A 83 -7.37 -0.62 -2.75
C LEU A 83 -8.30 0.57 -2.59
N LYS A 84 -8.82 0.71 -1.36
CA LYS A 84 -10.02 1.48 -1.01
C LYS A 84 -10.19 2.67 -1.96
N GLU A 85 -11.42 2.99 -2.37
CA GLU A 85 -11.76 4.38 -2.72
C GLU A 85 -11.49 5.22 -1.46
N ARG A 86 -10.21 5.50 -1.21
CA ARG A 86 -9.73 6.24 -0.06
C ARG A 86 -10.26 7.63 -0.28
N VAL A 87 -10.87 8.17 0.75
CA VAL A 87 -11.47 9.49 0.62
C VAL A 87 -10.37 10.55 0.75
N HIS A 88 -10.65 11.71 0.18
CA HIS A 88 -9.89 12.90 0.51
C HIS A 88 -10.21 13.31 1.94
N ILE A 89 -9.25 13.94 2.62
CA ILE A 89 -9.58 14.66 3.85
C ILE A 89 -10.52 15.82 3.54
N THR A 90 -11.31 16.19 4.54
CA THR A 90 -12.30 17.26 4.49
C THR A 90 -11.99 18.40 5.44
N SER A 91 -11.04 18.20 6.36
CA SER A 91 -10.63 19.16 7.38
C SER A 91 -9.14 19.08 7.69
N GLU A 92 -8.60 20.19 8.18
CA GLU A 92 -7.22 20.27 8.68
C GLU A 92 -7.02 19.41 9.95
N ASP A 93 -8.07 19.23 10.76
CA ASP A 93 -8.03 18.37 11.96
C ASP A 93 -7.73 16.90 11.60
N GLU A 94 -8.31 16.40 10.50
CA GLU A 94 -8.00 15.06 9.98
C GLU A 94 -6.53 14.96 9.55
N TRP A 95 -5.99 16.00 8.90
CA TRP A 95 -4.58 16.06 8.56
C TRP A 95 -3.68 16.09 9.80
N THR A 96 -3.99 16.92 10.80
CA THR A 96 -3.21 17.01 12.04
C THR A 96 -3.14 15.65 12.73
N GLY A 97 -4.25 14.91 12.81
CA GLY A 97 -4.25 13.55 13.35
C GLY A 97 -3.35 12.59 12.56
N ILE A 98 -3.36 12.65 11.23
CA ILE A 98 -2.47 11.84 10.38
C ILE A 98 -1.00 12.22 10.63
N LYS A 99 -0.70 13.52 10.61
CA LYS A 99 0.64 14.08 10.80
C LYS A 99 1.24 13.67 12.14
N GLU A 100 0.49 13.84 13.24
CA GLU A 100 0.94 13.46 14.59
C GLU A 100 1.24 11.96 14.68
N ASN A 101 0.41 11.12 14.09
CA ASN A 101 0.64 9.68 14.06
C ASN A 101 1.92 9.31 13.32
N VAL A 102 2.21 9.98 12.19
CA VAL A 102 3.43 9.75 11.40
C VAL A 102 4.68 10.27 12.12
N LEU A 103 4.62 11.46 12.72
CA LEU A 103 5.74 12.01 13.49
C LEU A 103 6.06 11.18 14.73
N ALA A 104 5.03 10.77 15.48
CA ALA A 104 5.18 9.89 16.63
C ALA A 104 5.83 8.55 16.26
N PHE A 105 5.67 8.12 15.01
CA PHE A 105 6.35 6.95 14.48
C PHE A 105 7.82 7.22 14.14
N ILE A 106 8.11 8.29 13.38
CA ILE A 106 9.47 8.65 12.95
C ILE A 106 10.42 8.84 14.14
N HIS A 107 9.91 9.37 15.26
CA HIS A 107 10.70 9.62 16.46
C HIS A 107 10.87 8.40 17.39
N GLN A 108 10.29 7.22 17.07
CA GLN A 108 10.50 6.03 17.90
C GLN A 108 11.95 5.56 17.83
N THR A 109 12.59 5.34 18.98
CA THR A 109 13.91 4.71 19.04
C THR A 109 13.78 3.19 19.05
N LYS A 110 13.64 2.59 17.86
CA LYS A 110 13.66 1.12 17.65
C LYS A 110 14.61 0.76 16.51
N SER A 111 14.96 -0.52 16.34
CA SER A 111 15.65 -0.97 15.11
C SER A 111 14.78 -0.69 13.88
N LEU A 112 15.42 -0.47 12.73
CA LEU A 112 14.76 -0.12 11.46
C LEU A 112 13.57 -1.05 11.14
N ASP A 113 13.80 -2.37 11.22
CA ASP A 113 12.77 -3.38 10.92
C ASP A 113 11.57 -3.28 11.88
N ASN A 114 11.84 -3.09 13.18
CA ASN A 114 10.80 -2.95 14.21
C ASN A 114 10.02 -1.64 14.10
N GLN A 115 10.56 -0.64 13.39
CA GLN A 115 9.83 0.55 13.01
C GLN A 115 8.99 0.26 11.76
N ILE A 116 9.60 -0.18 10.66
CA ILE A 116 8.93 -0.23 9.36
C ILE A 116 7.76 -1.23 9.33
N THR A 117 7.88 -2.40 9.97
CA THR A 117 6.84 -3.45 9.91
C THR A 117 5.45 -2.95 10.37
N PRO A 118 5.29 -2.30 11.54
CA PRO A 118 4.01 -1.70 11.94
C PRO A 118 3.40 -0.69 10.95
N LEU A 119 4.20 0.05 10.19
CA LEU A 119 3.67 0.98 9.18
C LEU A 119 3.12 0.21 7.97
N LEU A 120 3.86 -0.80 7.50
CA LEU A 120 3.43 -1.63 6.38
C LEU A 120 2.12 -2.37 6.69
N GLU A 121 1.92 -2.81 7.94
CA GLU A 121 0.66 -3.45 8.37
C GLU A 121 -0.53 -2.47 8.43
N ARG A 122 -0.28 -1.17 8.66
CA ARG A 122 -1.32 -0.14 8.79
C ARG A 122 -1.73 0.48 7.45
N MET A 123 -0.82 0.52 6.49
CA MET A 123 -1.01 1.20 5.20
C MET A 123 -2.17 0.67 4.35
N PRO A 124 -2.46 -0.65 4.30
CA PRO A 124 -3.67 -1.18 3.66
C PRO A 124 -4.97 -0.71 4.32
N HIS A 125 -4.91 -0.27 5.58
CA HIS A 125 -6.08 0.09 6.37
C HIS A 125 -6.32 1.60 6.48
N ALA A 126 -5.40 2.44 6.03
CA ALA A 126 -5.56 3.89 6.03
C ALA A 126 -6.82 4.35 5.25
N PRO A 127 -7.78 5.06 5.88
CA PRO A 127 -9.00 5.53 5.21
C PRO A 127 -8.76 6.63 4.16
N TYR A 128 -7.72 7.45 4.31
CA TYR A 128 -7.46 8.61 3.44
C TYR A 128 -6.33 8.38 2.44
N LYS A 129 -6.41 9.02 1.26
CA LYS A 129 -5.34 8.96 0.24
C LYS A 129 -4.05 9.58 0.78
N ILE A 130 -4.15 10.77 1.37
CA ILE A 130 -3.02 11.49 1.95
C ILE A 130 -2.33 10.70 3.07
N GLU A 131 -3.07 9.87 3.82
CA GLU A 131 -2.50 9.04 4.88
C GLU A 131 -1.56 7.96 4.34
N VAL A 132 -1.86 7.38 3.17
CA VAL A 132 -0.95 6.45 2.46
C VAL A 132 0.36 7.12 2.14
N CYS A 133 0.28 8.31 1.55
CA CYS A 133 1.45 9.07 1.16
C CYS A 133 2.25 9.48 2.39
N ALA A 134 1.60 9.95 3.46
CA ALA A 134 2.26 10.34 4.70
C ALA A 134 2.95 9.15 5.39
N GLN A 135 2.31 7.98 5.44
CA GLN A 135 2.91 6.76 5.99
C GLN A 135 4.10 6.28 5.16
N PHE A 136 3.99 6.30 3.84
CA PHE A 136 5.10 5.97 2.94
C PHE A 136 6.29 6.92 3.11
N LEU A 137 6.04 8.23 3.15
CA LEU A 137 7.07 9.22 3.46
C LEU A 137 7.69 8.97 4.84
N GLY A 138 6.88 8.58 5.83
CA GLY A 138 7.37 8.18 7.16
C GLY A 138 8.36 7.01 7.11
N VAL A 139 8.10 5.97 6.31
CA VAL A 139 9.05 4.85 6.09
C VAL A 139 10.36 5.38 5.50
N LEU A 140 10.28 6.19 4.45
CA LEU A 140 11.46 6.76 3.78
C LEU A 140 12.27 7.65 4.72
N LEU A 141 11.61 8.43 5.57
CA LEU A 141 12.26 9.30 6.55
C LEU A 141 12.95 8.49 7.65
N VAL A 142 12.33 7.42 8.14
CA VAL A 142 12.98 6.52 9.10
C VAL A 142 14.23 5.88 8.48
N TYR A 143 14.17 5.45 7.22
CA TYR A 143 15.35 4.99 6.50
C TYR A 143 16.43 6.09 6.39
N LEU A 144 16.03 7.29 5.96
CA LEU A 144 16.93 8.42 5.76
C LEU A 144 17.62 8.87 7.04
N ASN A 145 16.89 8.90 8.17
CA ASN A 145 17.43 9.25 9.49
C ASN A 145 18.52 8.28 9.94
N ASN A 146 18.52 7.04 9.45
CA ASN A 146 19.56 6.04 9.73
C ASN A 146 20.80 6.18 8.82
N GLN A 147 20.78 7.01 7.77
CA GLN A 147 21.93 7.25 6.88
C GLN A 147 22.90 8.33 7.38
N GLY A 148 22.56 9.03 8.48
CA GLY A 148 23.34 10.12 9.05
C GLY A 148 22.90 11.52 8.60
N SER A 149 23.17 12.51 9.45
CA SER A 149 22.62 13.87 9.33
C SER A 149 22.99 14.60 8.04
N ASN A 150 24.18 14.36 7.48
CA ASN A 150 24.59 15.02 6.24
C ASN A 150 23.78 14.52 5.03
N VAL A 151 23.57 13.20 4.92
CA VAL A 151 22.77 12.60 3.83
C VAL A 151 21.33 13.08 3.96
N GLN A 152 20.77 13.03 5.16
CA GLN A 152 19.43 13.53 5.46
C GLN A 152 19.24 14.99 5.02
N HIS A 153 20.15 15.89 5.44
CA HIS A 153 20.05 17.32 5.11
C HIS A 153 20.18 17.58 3.60
N LEU A 154 21.10 16.90 2.91
CA LEU A 154 21.25 17.04 1.46
C LEU A 154 19.99 16.57 0.71
N THR A 155 19.42 15.44 1.11
CA THR A 155 18.19 14.90 0.49
C THR A 155 16.99 15.82 0.74
N LEU A 156 16.80 16.33 1.95
CA LEU A 156 15.70 17.27 2.23
C LEU A 156 15.88 18.61 1.52
N ASN A 157 17.11 19.06 1.28
CA ASN A 157 17.35 20.30 0.53
C ASN A 157 16.94 20.21 -0.95
N MET A 158 16.81 19.00 -1.51
CA MET A 158 16.29 18.80 -2.86
C MET A 158 14.84 19.25 -3.02
N LEU A 159 14.08 19.40 -1.92
CA LEU A 159 12.75 20.00 -1.96
C LEU A 159 12.76 21.42 -2.51
N ASN A 160 13.88 22.14 -2.49
CA ASN A 160 13.96 23.50 -3.01
C ASN A 160 14.18 23.57 -4.54
N ILE A 161 14.30 22.44 -5.24
CA ILE A 161 14.57 22.37 -6.69
C ILE A 161 13.38 22.86 -7.53
N SER A 162 12.16 22.78 -6.99
CA SER A 162 10.93 23.16 -7.68
C SER A 162 9.93 23.80 -6.70
N LYS A 163 9.04 24.64 -7.23
CA LYS A 163 7.86 25.14 -6.50
C LYS A 163 6.63 24.25 -6.67
N ASN A 164 6.71 23.22 -7.49
CA ASN A 164 5.60 22.30 -7.74
C ASN A 164 5.66 21.14 -6.72
N PRO A 165 4.65 20.98 -5.84
CA PRO A 165 4.63 19.94 -4.80
C PRO A 165 4.82 18.51 -5.32
N ALA A 166 4.22 18.17 -6.47
CA ALA A 166 4.35 16.84 -7.05
C ALA A 166 5.79 16.55 -7.50
N ILE A 167 6.47 17.54 -8.09
CA ILE A 167 7.89 17.42 -8.47
C ILE A 167 8.78 17.29 -7.23
N GLN A 168 8.52 18.09 -6.19
CA GLN A 168 9.26 18.02 -4.93
C GLN A 168 9.14 16.64 -4.27
N LEU A 169 7.91 16.12 -4.11
CA LEU A 169 7.65 14.80 -3.54
C LEU A 169 8.26 13.68 -4.37
N SER A 170 8.10 13.71 -5.70
CA SER A 170 8.65 12.69 -6.60
C SER A 170 10.18 12.66 -6.56
N THR A 171 10.82 13.83 -6.48
CA THR A 171 12.29 13.95 -6.38
C THR A 171 12.80 13.39 -5.06
N PHE A 172 12.16 13.74 -3.95
CA PHE A 172 12.49 13.21 -2.62
C PHE A 172 12.35 11.68 -2.58
N VAL A 173 11.19 11.17 -3.01
CA VAL A 173 10.90 9.73 -3.01
C VAL A 173 11.88 8.97 -3.91
N GLY A 174 12.16 9.49 -5.12
CA GLY A 174 13.11 8.90 -6.03
C GLY A 174 14.53 8.85 -5.46
N ALA A 175 14.99 9.93 -4.81
CA ALA A 175 16.30 9.98 -4.18
C ALA A 175 16.44 8.96 -3.05
N VAL A 176 15.46 8.89 -2.12
CA VAL A 176 15.52 7.93 -1.00
C VAL A 176 15.38 6.51 -1.48
N THR A 177 14.45 6.23 -2.41
CA THR A 177 14.29 4.90 -2.99
C THR A 177 15.56 4.46 -3.72
N GLY A 178 16.21 5.36 -4.45
CA GLY A 178 17.51 5.10 -5.09
C GLY A 178 18.59 4.70 -4.09
N MET A 179 18.67 5.38 -2.94
CA MET A 179 19.60 5.02 -1.87
C MET A 179 19.28 3.65 -1.25
N ILE A 180 17.99 3.31 -1.08
CA ILE A 180 17.57 1.98 -0.62
C ILE A 180 18.04 0.91 -1.61
N ILE A 181 17.81 1.13 -2.91
CA ILE A 181 18.23 0.20 -3.98
C ILE A 181 19.75 0.03 -4.00
N GLU A 182 20.51 1.11 -3.88
CA GLU A 182 21.98 1.07 -3.85
C GLU A 182 22.50 0.29 -2.64
N SER A 183 21.84 0.42 -1.49
CA SER A 183 22.22 -0.30 -0.26
C SER A 183 21.80 -1.78 -0.26
N ALA A 184 20.81 -2.15 -1.07
CA ALA A 184 20.29 -3.51 -1.13
C ALA A 184 21.28 -4.41 -1.90
N SER A 185 21.73 -5.49 -1.25
CA SER A 185 22.59 -6.50 -1.89
C SER A 185 21.86 -7.38 -2.90
N GLU A 186 20.53 -7.32 -2.94
CA GLU A 186 19.64 -8.13 -3.78
C GLU A 186 18.65 -7.24 -4.55
N THR A 187 17.86 -7.85 -5.44
CA THR A 187 16.80 -7.18 -6.19
C THR A 187 15.72 -6.57 -5.28
N ILE A 188 15.08 -5.50 -5.72
CA ILE A 188 13.93 -4.88 -5.02
C ILE A 188 12.87 -5.94 -4.72
N SER A 189 12.46 -6.05 -3.47
CA SER A 189 11.46 -7.04 -3.07
C SER A 189 10.08 -6.70 -3.69
N PRO A 190 9.25 -7.71 -4.01
CA PRO A 190 7.89 -7.48 -4.53
C PRO A 190 7.05 -6.55 -3.65
N GLU A 191 7.25 -6.60 -2.32
CA GLU A 191 6.57 -5.75 -1.34
C GLU A 191 6.95 -4.28 -1.52
N MET A 192 8.21 -3.97 -1.80
CA MET A 192 8.67 -2.60 -2.06
C MET A 192 8.12 -2.05 -3.37
N VAL A 193 8.00 -2.89 -4.41
CA VAL A 193 7.38 -2.51 -5.68
C VAL A 193 5.90 -2.19 -5.48
N GLU A 194 5.18 -3.03 -4.73
CA GLU A 194 3.77 -2.82 -4.42
C GLU A 194 3.56 -1.55 -3.58
N LEU A 195 4.47 -1.28 -2.64
CA LEU A 195 4.45 -0.08 -1.81
C LEU A 195 4.63 1.19 -2.66
N LEU A 196 5.59 1.19 -3.59
CA LEU A 196 5.81 2.27 -4.54
C LEU A 196 4.59 2.48 -5.43
N ARG A 197 3.96 1.41 -5.92
CA ARG A 197 2.74 1.47 -6.73
C ARG A 197 1.59 2.13 -5.98
N GLN A 198 1.36 1.73 -4.74
CA GLN A 198 0.31 2.33 -3.89
C GLN A 198 0.58 3.80 -3.62
N PHE A 199 1.84 4.17 -3.38
CA PHE A 199 2.24 5.56 -3.19
C PHE A 199 1.99 6.40 -4.45
N THR A 200 2.48 5.96 -5.61
CA THR A 200 2.36 6.73 -6.86
C THR A 200 0.91 6.89 -7.27
N HIS A 201 0.10 5.83 -7.14
CA HIS A 201 -1.32 5.89 -7.43
C HIS A 201 -2.06 6.86 -6.48
N ALA A 202 -1.78 6.79 -5.17
CA ALA A 202 -2.39 7.72 -4.22
C ALA A 202 -1.97 9.17 -4.48
N LEU A 203 -0.69 9.41 -4.79
CA LEU A 203 -0.12 10.73 -5.06
C LEU A 203 -0.75 11.41 -6.28
N GLU A 204 -0.97 10.65 -7.38
CA GLU A 204 -1.58 11.16 -8.61
C GLU A 204 -3.02 11.64 -8.41
N GLU A 205 -3.71 11.10 -7.40
CA GLU A 205 -5.10 11.43 -7.12
C GLU A 205 -5.27 12.53 -6.07
N LEU A 206 -4.20 12.97 -5.38
CA LEU A 206 -4.29 13.99 -4.33
C LEU A 206 -4.67 15.37 -4.87
N LYS A 207 -5.38 16.14 -4.04
CA LYS A 207 -5.60 17.57 -4.29
C LYS A 207 -4.31 18.34 -4.04
N GLU A 208 -4.18 19.51 -4.66
CA GLU A 208 -3.02 20.40 -4.48
C GLU A 208 -2.78 20.76 -3.00
N GLU A 209 -3.85 21.02 -2.25
CA GLU A 209 -3.78 21.28 -0.81
C GLU A 209 -3.19 20.09 -0.02
N GLU A 210 -3.59 18.86 -0.37
CA GLU A 210 -3.07 17.64 0.26
C GLU A 210 -1.59 17.42 -0.06
N LEU A 211 -1.15 17.79 -1.27
CA LEU A 211 0.28 17.74 -1.62
C LEU A 211 1.09 18.75 -0.81
N ILE A 212 0.56 19.95 -0.58
CA ILE A 212 1.21 20.98 0.24
C ILE A 212 1.35 20.51 1.69
N TYR A 213 0.32 19.85 2.25
CA TYR A 213 0.41 19.24 3.57
C TYR A 213 1.56 18.24 3.69
N LEU A 214 1.76 17.38 2.68
CA LEU A 214 2.88 16.44 2.66
C LEU A 214 4.24 17.15 2.55
N ILE A 215 4.34 18.25 1.82
CA ILE A 215 5.57 19.06 1.77
C ILE A 215 5.89 19.66 3.14
N HIS A 216 4.90 20.25 3.82
CA HIS A 216 5.08 20.79 5.15
C HIS A 216 5.53 19.72 6.16
N LEU A 217 5.01 18.49 6.06
CA LEU A 217 5.49 17.35 6.85
C LEU A 217 7.00 17.10 6.66
N LEU A 218 7.50 17.15 5.42
CA LEU A 218 8.93 16.98 5.14
C LEU A 218 9.76 18.17 5.62
N GLU A 219 9.22 19.38 5.55
CA GLU A 219 9.89 20.61 6.00
C GLU A 219 10.03 20.68 7.52
N ASP A 220 9.01 20.24 8.28
CA ASP A 220 9.06 20.18 9.74
C ASP A 220 10.20 19.31 10.26
N LEU A 221 10.67 18.36 9.45
CA LEU A 221 11.77 17.45 9.78
C LEU A 221 13.16 17.99 9.37
N ARG A 222 13.22 19.19 8.77
CA ARG A 222 14.48 19.93 8.52
C ARG A 222 14.98 20.66 9.77
N ALA A 223 14.13 20.85 10.78
CA ALA A 223 14.43 21.59 12.02
C ALA A 223 15.06 20.67 13.09
#